data_AF-A0A497PMX7-F1
#
_entry.id   AF-A0A497PMX7-F1
#
_cell.length_a   1.000
_cell.length_b   1.000
_cell.length_c   1.000
_cell.angle_alpha   90.00
_cell.angle_beta   90.00
_cell.angle_gamma   90.00
#
_symmetry.space_group_name_H-M   'P 1'
#
loop_
_entity.id
_entity.type
_entity.pdbx_description
1 polymer ?
#
loop_
_entity_poly.entity_id
_entity_poly.type
_entity_poly.pdbx_seq_one_letter_code
_entity_poly.pdbx_strand_id
1 'polypeptide(L)'
;MLAQLKRVIADLCRKRDSDYLVKRLSMSRKVRNRVAKYLLENRALNDVLKGIRHRNFIRGKRLPRDTKSAHGKYSTRLLKQVLESSGFECCDGKGVCSEKVISRTGTLQGSVGPSNPFSYCTEKRVESVLHAGSPISSESASRREPTAKRFDFVLLYENEPKVVIETNFYTTSGSKIGINEKEYLALHTKIVEEEKGLRFIWVTDGSYWLTKTGRKSFAKLAPSFEDDLMNIGMFAADMDAIKARMMNSS
;
A
#
# COMPACT_ATOMS: atom_id res chain seq x y z
N MET A 1 10.50 -16.47 -24.04
CA MET A 1 10.82 -15.03 -24.18
C MET A 1 11.59 -14.75 -25.47
N LEU A 2 12.79 -15.34 -25.66
CA LEU A 2 13.59 -15.19 -26.89
C LEU A 2 12.83 -15.56 -28.18
N ALA A 3 12.07 -16.67 -28.18
CA ALA A 3 11.26 -17.07 -29.33
C ALA A 3 10.13 -16.08 -29.69
N GLN A 4 9.55 -15.40 -28.69
CA GLN A 4 8.53 -14.37 -28.95
C GLN A 4 9.15 -13.06 -29.43
N LEU A 5 10.29 -12.67 -28.83
CA LEU A 5 11.06 -11.52 -29.26
C LEU A 5 11.52 -11.68 -30.72
N LYS A 6 12.00 -12.87 -31.09
CA LYS A 6 12.32 -13.23 -32.48
C LYS A 6 11.14 -13.05 -33.43
N ARG A 7 9.94 -13.44 -33.00
CA ARG A 7 8.71 -13.33 -33.80
C ARG A 7 8.33 -11.87 -34.06
N VAL A 8 8.24 -11.07 -32.99
CA VAL A 8 7.94 -9.63 -33.10
C VAL A 8 8.99 -8.88 -33.92
N ILE A 9 10.27 -9.25 -33.79
CA ILE A 9 11.35 -8.63 -34.57
C ILE A 9 11.36 -9.09 -36.02
N ALA A 10 11.00 -10.34 -36.31
CA ALA A 10 10.87 -10.84 -37.68
C ALA A 10 9.71 -10.17 -38.44
N ASP A 11 8.67 -9.72 -37.74
CA ASP A 11 7.59 -8.92 -38.33
C ASP A 11 8.02 -7.45 -38.59
N LEU A 12 9.07 -6.98 -37.91
CA LEU A 12 9.59 -5.61 -38.02
C LEU A 12 10.79 -5.46 -38.96
N CYS A 13 11.50 -6.55 -39.29
CA CYS A 13 12.73 -6.55 -40.09
C CYS A 13 12.79 -7.78 -41.00
N ARG A 14 13.47 -7.70 -42.16
CA ARG A 14 13.68 -8.87 -43.05
C ARG A 14 14.38 -10.00 -42.29
N LYS A 15 14.06 -11.26 -42.61
CA LYS A 15 14.52 -12.48 -41.90
C LYS A 15 16.02 -12.48 -41.52
N ARG A 16 16.90 -12.00 -42.42
CA ARG A 16 18.36 -12.00 -42.22
C ARG A 16 18.85 -11.03 -41.14
N ASP A 17 18.09 -9.98 -40.84
CA ASP A 17 18.43 -8.97 -39.84
C ASP A 17 17.89 -9.30 -38.43
N SER A 18 16.91 -10.21 -38.36
CA SER A 18 16.23 -10.59 -37.10
C SER A 18 17.15 -11.32 -36.13
N ASP A 19 17.92 -12.31 -36.60
CA ASP A 19 18.81 -13.09 -35.71
C ASP A 19 19.97 -12.24 -35.17
N TYR A 20 20.52 -11.36 -36.01
CA TYR A 20 21.56 -10.43 -35.59
C TYR A 20 21.04 -9.42 -34.55
N LEU A 21 19.86 -8.84 -34.77
CA LEU A 21 19.27 -7.89 -33.83
C LEU A 21 18.91 -8.57 -32.50
N VAL A 22 18.37 -9.78 -32.54
CA VAL A 22 18.05 -10.57 -31.34
C VAL A 22 19.31 -10.87 -30.52
N LYS A 23 20.41 -11.25 -31.18
CA LYS A 23 21.72 -11.44 -30.52
C LYS A 23 22.23 -10.14 -29.89
N ARG A 24 22.06 -9.00 -30.56
CA ARG A 24 22.48 -7.69 -30.03
C ARG A 24 21.64 -7.24 -28.83
N LEU A 25 20.33 -7.52 -28.86
CA LEU A 25 19.41 -7.19 -27.77
C LEU A 25 19.66 -8.02 -26.50
N SER A 26 20.10 -9.26 -26.62
CA SER A 26 20.48 -10.06 -25.44
C SER A 26 21.76 -9.55 -24.78
N MET A 27 22.72 -9.07 -25.58
CA MET A 27 24.05 -8.69 -25.10
C MET A 27 24.17 -7.24 -24.62
N SER A 28 23.39 -6.28 -25.14
CA SER A 28 23.62 -4.85 -24.87
C SER A 28 22.38 -4.12 -24.35
N ARG A 29 22.48 -3.59 -23.12
CA ARG A 29 21.45 -2.73 -22.51
C ARG A 29 21.22 -1.43 -23.31
N LYS A 30 22.29 -0.80 -23.82
CA LYS A 30 22.17 0.42 -24.65
C LYS A 30 21.41 0.15 -25.95
N VAL A 31 21.56 -1.03 -26.54
CA VAL A 31 20.80 -1.43 -27.74
C VAL A 31 19.34 -1.69 -27.38
N ARG A 32 19.06 -2.37 -26.26
CA ARG A 32 17.68 -2.56 -25.77
C ARG A 32 16.93 -1.25 -25.60
N ASN A 33 17.56 -0.27 -24.95
CA ASN A 33 16.93 1.03 -24.70
C ASN A 33 16.65 1.80 -25.98
N ARG A 34 17.58 1.81 -26.95
CA ARG A 34 17.37 2.48 -28.25
C ARG A 34 16.24 1.84 -29.05
N VAL A 35 16.18 0.51 -29.09
CA VAL A 35 15.12 -0.21 -29.80
C VAL A 35 13.77 0.00 -29.11
N ALA A 36 13.72 -0.06 -27.78
CA ALA A 36 12.50 0.24 -27.03
C ALA A 36 12.00 1.66 -27.28
N LYS A 37 12.90 2.66 -27.25
CA LYS A 37 12.59 4.05 -27.54
C LYS A 37 12.05 4.22 -28.97
N TYR A 38 12.72 3.63 -29.97
CA TYR A 38 12.27 3.66 -31.36
C TYR A 38 10.87 3.04 -31.53
N LEU A 39 10.61 1.90 -30.87
CA LEU A 39 9.30 1.25 -30.91
C LEU A 39 8.22 2.08 -30.23
N LEU A 40 8.53 2.79 -29.15
CA LEU A 40 7.57 3.66 -28.46
C LEU A 40 7.24 4.91 -29.27
N GLU A 41 8.24 5.50 -29.91
CA GLU A 41 8.12 6.80 -30.59
C GLU A 41 7.66 6.70 -32.04
N ASN A 42 7.99 5.61 -32.75
CA ASN A 42 7.85 5.53 -34.21
C ASN A 42 6.97 4.37 -34.70
N ARG A 43 6.49 3.50 -33.82
CA ARG A 43 5.61 2.38 -34.19
C ARG A 43 4.47 2.33 -33.19
N ALA A 44 3.22 2.47 -33.64
CA ALA A 44 2.04 2.43 -32.79
C ALA A 44 2.12 1.26 -31.79
N LEU A 45 2.46 1.59 -30.53
CA LEU A 45 2.81 0.64 -29.48
C LEU A 45 1.73 -0.44 -29.31
N ASN A 46 0.48 -0.04 -29.52
CA ASN A 46 -0.69 -0.91 -29.43
C ASN A 46 -0.63 -2.10 -30.38
N ASP A 47 -0.09 -1.96 -31.59
CA ASP A 47 0.01 -3.07 -32.54
C ASP A 47 1.15 -4.04 -32.20
N VAL A 48 2.25 -3.51 -31.65
CA VAL A 48 3.34 -4.34 -31.09
C VAL A 48 2.83 -5.12 -29.87
N LEU A 49 2.03 -4.49 -29.01
CA LEU A 49 1.42 -5.12 -27.84
C LEU A 49 0.39 -6.20 -28.22
N LYS A 50 -0.36 -6.04 -29.32
CA LYS A 50 -1.26 -7.09 -29.84
C LYS A 50 -0.52 -8.38 -30.21
N GLY A 51 0.73 -8.29 -30.70
CA GLY A 51 1.58 -9.45 -30.98
C GLY A 51 2.14 -10.15 -29.74
N ILE A 52 2.09 -9.50 -28.58
CA ILE A 52 2.55 -10.05 -27.31
C ILE A 52 1.45 -10.91 -26.71
N ARG A 53 1.60 -12.24 -26.79
CA ARG A 53 0.72 -13.15 -26.03
C ARG A 53 0.87 -12.88 -24.53
N HIS A 54 -0.11 -12.19 -23.95
CA HIS A 54 -0.08 -11.67 -22.57
C HIS A 54 0.31 -12.73 -21.56
N ARG A 55 -0.25 -13.95 -21.69
CA ARG A 55 0.03 -15.08 -20.78
C ARG A 55 1.51 -15.49 -20.78
N ASN A 56 2.15 -15.50 -21.95
CA ASN A 56 3.57 -15.84 -22.09
C ASN A 56 4.48 -14.68 -21.70
N PHE A 57 4.06 -13.44 -21.96
CA PHE A 57 4.76 -12.25 -21.50
C PHE A 57 4.77 -12.18 -19.98
N ILE A 58 3.64 -12.40 -19.32
CA ILE A 58 3.54 -12.45 -17.86
C ILE A 58 4.39 -13.59 -17.29
N ARG A 59 4.36 -14.79 -17.91
CA ARG A 59 5.22 -15.92 -17.51
C ARG A 59 6.72 -15.65 -17.66
N GLY A 60 7.09 -14.87 -18.68
CA GLY A 60 8.47 -14.57 -19.02
C GLY A 60 8.99 -13.27 -18.42
N LYS A 61 8.11 -12.35 -18.02
CA LYS A 61 8.44 -11.13 -17.31
C LYS A 61 9.09 -11.59 -16.02
N ARG A 62 10.42 -11.55 -15.99
CA ARG A 62 11.16 -11.61 -14.73
C ARG A 62 10.54 -10.49 -13.91
N LEU A 63 9.76 -10.86 -12.89
CA LEU A 63 9.41 -9.94 -11.83
C LEU A 63 10.74 -9.27 -11.48
N PRO A 64 10.84 -7.93 -11.54
CA PRO A 64 12.05 -7.24 -11.16
C PRO A 64 12.56 -7.91 -9.88
N ARG A 65 13.83 -8.35 -9.86
CA ARG A 65 14.43 -8.86 -8.63
C ARG A 65 14.14 -7.81 -7.59
N ASP A 66 13.31 -8.17 -6.63
CA ASP A 66 12.52 -7.22 -5.89
C ASP A 66 13.48 -6.32 -5.12
N THR A 67 13.75 -5.11 -5.61
CA THR A 67 14.44 -4.10 -4.82
C THR A 67 13.58 -3.67 -3.62
N LYS A 68 12.35 -4.21 -3.48
CA LYS A 68 11.56 -4.13 -2.25
C LYS A 68 12.26 -4.74 -1.04
N SER A 69 13.21 -5.67 -1.23
CA SER A 69 14.08 -6.15 -0.13
C SER A 69 15.19 -5.18 0.23
N ALA A 70 15.50 -4.19 -0.62
CA ALA A 70 16.58 -3.23 -0.34
C ALA A 70 16.17 -2.14 0.66
N HIS A 71 14.87 -1.85 0.81
CA HIS A 71 14.39 -0.89 1.80
C HIS A 71 13.00 -1.27 2.29
N GLY A 72 12.89 -1.71 3.56
CA GLY A 72 11.62 -1.97 4.26
C GLY A 72 10.67 -0.78 4.42
N LYS A 73 10.91 0.31 3.68
CA LYS A 73 10.08 1.53 3.62
C LYS A 73 9.31 1.66 2.30
N TYR A 74 9.27 0.62 1.48
CA TYR A 74 8.64 0.68 0.15
C TYR A 74 7.13 0.95 0.23
N SER A 75 6.41 0.20 1.08
CA SER A 75 4.96 0.41 1.30
C SER A 75 4.68 1.83 1.78
N THR A 76 5.41 2.26 2.81
CA THR A 76 5.32 3.60 3.38
C THR A 76 5.54 4.68 2.32
N ARG A 77 6.56 4.53 1.46
CA ARG A 77 6.83 5.51 0.41
C ARG A 77 5.68 5.63 -0.60
N LEU A 78 5.09 4.52 -1.00
CA LEU A 78 3.97 4.53 -1.94
C LEU A 78 2.73 5.18 -1.34
N LEU A 79 2.38 4.85 -0.10
CA LEU A 79 1.24 5.49 0.55
C LEU A 79 1.47 6.99 0.74
N LYS A 80 2.69 7.42 1.12
CA LYS A 80 3.03 8.85 1.17
C LYS A 80 2.77 9.54 -0.18
N GLN A 81 3.24 8.93 -1.28
CA GLN A 81 3.01 9.49 -2.61
C GLN A 81 1.51 9.61 -2.94
N VAL A 82 0.71 8.60 -2.63
CA VAL A 82 -0.75 8.63 -2.87
C VAL A 82 -1.43 9.70 -2.03
N LEU A 83 -1.08 9.79 -0.74
CA LEU A 83 -1.63 10.79 0.19
C LEU A 83 -1.28 12.21 -0.26
N GLU A 84 0.01 12.49 -0.51
CA GLU A 84 0.51 13.79 -0.95
C GLU A 84 -0.09 14.18 -2.31
N SER A 85 -0.17 13.26 -3.28
CA SER A 85 -0.81 13.54 -4.58
C SER A 85 -2.31 13.81 -4.46
N SER A 86 -2.93 13.28 -3.41
CA SER A 86 -4.33 13.52 -3.08
C SER A 86 -4.52 14.75 -2.20
N GLY A 87 -3.48 15.54 -1.94
CA GLY A 87 -3.58 16.80 -1.20
C GLY A 87 -3.61 16.65 0.33
N PHE A 88 -3.14 15.54 0.89
CA PHE A 88 -2.82 15.44 2.31
C PHE A 88 -1.44 16.06 2.60
N GLU A 89 -1.29 16.74 3.74
CA GLU A 89 0.00 17.24 4.21
C GLU A 89 0.59 16.39 5.35
N CYS A 90 1.91 16.13 5.30
CA CYS A 90 2.60 15.47 6.40
C CYS A 90 2.71 16.41 7.62
N CYS A 91 2.13 16.01 8.75
CA CYS A 91 2.21 16.72 10.03
C CYS A 91 3.30 16.20 10.97
N ASP A 92 4.12 15.21 10.58
CA ASP A 92 5.16 14.63 11.45
C ASP A 92 6.02 15.73 12.12
N GLY A 93 6.03 15.76 13.46
CA GLY A 93 6.78 16.74 14.25
C GLY A 93 6.11 18.11 14.42
N LYS A 94 4.86 18.28 13.98
CA LYS A 94 4.07 19.52 14.08
C LYS A 94 2.75 19.27 14.82
N GLY A 95 2.28 20.26 15.57
CA GLY A 95 0.97 20.23 16.24
C GLY A 95 0.73 18.95 17.03
N VAL A 96 -0.47 18.36 16.88
CA VAL A 96 -0.87 17.08 17.54
C VAL A 96 0.07 15.92 17.18
N CYS A 97 0.74 15.99 16.03
CA CYS A 97 1.66 14.98 15.54
C CYS A 97 3.10 15.15 16.06
N SER A 98 3.39 16.12 16.95
CA SER A 98 4.67 16.20 17.67
C SER A 98 4.82 15.03 18.64
N GLU A 99 3.74 14.67 19.31
CA GLU A 99 3.70 13.59 20.29
C GLU A 99 3.67 12.21 19.65
N LYS A 100 4.14 11.20 20.38
CA LYS A 100 4.09 9.79 19.92
C LYS A 100 2.68 9.19 20.03
N VAL A 101 1.87 9.73 20.92
CA VAL A 101 0.48 9.34 21.17
C VAL A 101 -0.38 10.56 20.86
N ILE A 102 -1.39 10.36 20.03
CA ILE A 102 -2.35 11.37 19.64
C ILE A 102 -3.62 11.13 20.47
N SER A 103 -4.05 12.15 21.21
CA SER A 103 -5.33 12.13 21.91
C SER A 103 -6.47 12.46 20.93
N ARG A 104 -7.65 11.88 21.17
CA ARG A 104 -8.85 12.18 20.36
C ARG A 104 -9.63 13.37 20.90
N THR A 105 -9.44 13.71 22.17
CA THR A 105 -10.21 14.73 22.91
C THR A 105 -9.44 16.02 23.18
N GLY A 106 -8.14 16.04 22.90
CA GLY A 106 -7.28 17.20 23.14
C GLY A 106 -7.10 18.01 21.87
N THR A 107 -7.96 19.01 21.66
CA THR A 107 -7.52 20.20 20.93
C THR A 107 -6.25 20.68 21.64
N LEU A 108 -5.08 20.58 21.01
CA LEU A 108 -3.92 21.32 21.49
C LEU A 108 -4.26 22.80 21.28
N GLN A 109 -4.89 23.41 22.30
CA GLN A 109 -5.03 24.84 22.40
C GLN A 109 -3.62 25.44 22.36
N GLY A 110 -3.30 26.11 21.24
CA GLY A 110 -2.09 26.91 21.11
C GLY A 110 -1.04 26.44 20.10
N SER A 111 -1.15 25.25 19.51
CA SER A 111 -0.29 24.88 18.38
C SER A 111 -0.98 25.18 17.07
N VAL A 112 -0.39 26.04 16.22
CA VAL A 112 -0.82 26.21 14.82
C VAL A 112 -0.68 24.85 14.13
N GLY A 113 -1.80 24.15 13.97
CA GLY A 113 -1.86 22.92 13.19
C GLY A 113 -1.51 23.19 11.72
N PRO A 114 -1.26 22.15 10.90
CA PRO A 114 -1.17 22.33 9.45
C PRO A 114 -2.36 23.15 8.94
N SER A 115 -2.08 24.11 8.06
CA SER A 115 -3.12 24.95 7.46
C SER A 115 -4.10 24.14 6.60
N ASN A 116 -3.67 22.95 6.16
CA ASN A 116 -4.49 22.01 5.42
C ASN A 116 -5.32 21.16 6.41
N PRO A 117 -6.66 21.12 6.27
CA PRO A 117 -7.49 20.28 7.13
C PRO A 117 -7.19 18.79 6.96
N PHE A 118 -6.71 18.36 5.79
CA PHE A 118 -6.29 16.98 5.54
C PHE A 118 -4.80 16.83 5.80
N SER A 119 -4.46 16.11 6.86
CA SER A 119 -3.07 15.83 7.21
C SER A 119 -2.85 14.36 7.58
N TYR A 120 -1.60 13.94 7.60
CA TYR A 120 -1.21 12.61 8.04
C TYR A 120 0.10 12.62 8.81
N CYS A 121 0.27 11.65 9.70
CA CYS A 121 1.54 11.37 10.36
C CYS A 121 1.88 9.88 10.27
N THR A 122 3.13 9.55 10.51
CA THR A 122 3.64 8.19 10.45
C THR A 122 4.12 7.68 11.81
N GLU A 123 3.96 6.37 12.04
CA GLU A 123 4.48 5.68 13.23
C GLU A 123 3.95 6.24 14.56
N LYS A 124 2.66 6.62 14.58
CA LYS A 124 1.98 7.19 15.76
C LYS A 124 0.99 6.23 16.39
N ARG A 125 0.63 6.51 17.64
CA ARG A 125 -0.39 5.79 18.40
C ARG A 125 -1.61 6.69 18.56
N VAL A 126 -2.80 6.12 18.57
CA VAL A 126 -4.03 6.82 18.99
C VAL A 126 -4.35 6.32 20.39
N GLU A 127 -4.50 7.24 21.35
CA GLU A 127 -4.61 6.93 22.79
C GLU A 127 -5.70 5.91 23.09
N SER A 128 -6.86 6.06 22.47
CA SER A 128 -8.03 5.21 22.68
C SER A 128 -7.86 3.80 22.08
N VAL A 129 -6.93 3.63 21.14
CA VAL A 129 -6.73 2.36 20.43
C VAL A 129 -5.61 1.54 21.04
N LEU A 130 -5.99 0.64 21.95
CA LEU A 130 -5.06 -0.25 22.65
C LEU A 130 -4.59 -1.45 21.80
N HIS A 131 -3.39 -1.94 22.08
CA HIS A 131 -2.86 -3.18 21.47
C HIS A 131 -3.64 -4.42 21.93
N ALA A 132 -3.71 -5.44 21.07
CA ALA A 132 -4.33 -6.71 21.40
C ALA A 132 -3.61 -7.39 22.58
N GLY A 133 -4.35 -7.74 23.64
CA GLY A 133 -3.78 -8.29 24.87
C GLY A 133 -3.33 -7.24 25.91
N SER A 134 -3.58 -5.96 25.64
CA SER A 134 -3.46 -4.91 26.65
C SER A 134 -4.53 -5.12 27.74
N PRO A 135 -4.18 -5.12 29.04
CA PRO A 135 -5.15 -5.36 30.11
C PRO A 135 -6.25 -4.30 30.09
N ILE A 136 -7.50 -4.77 30.11
CA ILE A 136 -8.71 -3.95 30.19
C ILE A 136 -9.07 -3.89 31.68
N SER A 137 -8.76 -2.77 32.33
CA SER A 137 -9.08 -2.41 33.73
C SER A 137 -8.34 -3.10 34.91
N SER A 138 -7.72 -2.22 35.69
CA SER A 138 -7.41 -2.11 37.14
C SER A 138 -7.61 -3.25 38.16
N GLU A 139 -7.53 -4.54 37.85
CA GLU A 139 -7.60 -5.57 38.90
C GLU A 139 -6.53 -6.66 38.75
N SER A 140 -5.26 -6.26 38.80
CA SER A 140 -4.18 -7.07 39.41
C SER A 140 -2.85 -6.35 39.27
N ALA A 141 -2.13 -6.29 40.39
CA ALA A 141 -0.86 -5.60 40.57
C ALA A 141 0.33 -6.26 39.85
N SER A 142 0.21 -6.62 38.57
CA SER A 142 1.33 -6.99 37.70
C SER A 142 1.52 -5.96 36.58
N ARG A 143 2.34 -4.96 36.91
CA ARG A 143 2.83 -3.79 36.14
C ARG A 143 3.04 -3.99 34.63
N ARG A 144 1.98 -3.97 33.82
CA ARG A 144 2.08 -3.60 32.40
C ARG A 144 0.97 -2.61 32.09
N GLU A 145 1.34 -1.35 31.95
CA GLU A 145 0.42 -0.30 31.54
C GLU A 145 -0.17 -0.63 30.17
N PRO A 146 -1.45 -0.29 29.93
CA PRO A 146 -2.05 -0.46 28.61
C PRO A 146 -1.23 0.28 27.55
N THR A 147 -0.79 -0.43 26.52
CA THR A 147 0.01 0.19 25.45
C THR A 147 -0.84 0.43 24.22
N ALA A 148 -0.96 1.70 23.84
CA ALA A 148 -1.64 2.07 22.59
C ALA A 148 -0.92 1.47 21.38
N LYS A 149 -1.70 0.94 20.42
CA LYS A 149 -1.17 0.35 19.21
C LYS A 149 -0.54 1.44 18.35
N ARG A 150 0.65 1.16 17.81
CA ARG A 150 1.32 2.03 16.84
C ARG A 150 0.88 1.64 15.44
N PHE A 151 0.48 2.63 14.66
CA PHE A 151 0.05 2.50 13.28
C PHE A 151 1.12 3.04 12.32
N ASP A 152 1.19 2.46 11.12
CA ASP A 152 2.07 2.95 10.06
C ASP A 152 1.70 4.38 9.67
N PHE A 153 0.38 4.66 9.55
CA PHE A 153 -0.16 6.00 9.29
C PHE A 153 -1.38 6.29 10.15
N VAL A 154 -1.54 7.58 10.46
CA VAL A 154 -2.78 8.16 10.99
C VAL A 154 -3.15 9.32 10.08
N LEU A 155 -4.37 9.32 9.55
CA LEU A 155 -4.94 10.42 8.79
C LEU A 155 -5.84 11.26 9.68
N LEU A 156 -5.66 12.56 9.60
CA LEU A 156 -6.36 13.54 10.39
C LEU A 156 -7.21 14.43 9.49
N TYR A 157 -8.38 14.80 10.01
CA TYR A 157 -9.20 15.88 9.49
C TYR A 157 -9.33 16.94 10.59
N GLU A 158 -8.98 18.20 10.29
CA GLU A 158 -9.02 19.30 11.27
C GLU A 158 -8.24 19.00 12.57
N ASN A 159 -7.11 18.30 12.44
CA ASN A 159 -6.24 17.82 13.54
C ASN A 159 -6.82 16.70 14.40
N GLU A 160 -7.98 16.13 14.05
CA GLU A 160 -8.54 14.97 14.71
C GLU A 160 -8.22 13.68 13.94
N PRO A 161 -7.74 12.61 14.59
CA PRO A 161 -7.60 11.31 13.95
C PRO A 161 -8.96 10.77 13.48
N LYS A 162 -9.07 10.51 12.17
CA LYS A 162 -10.26 9.90 11.57
C LYS A 162 -9.97 8.54 10.95
N VAL A 163 -8.72 8.29 10.51
CA VAL A 163 -8.33 7.00 9.93
C VAL A 163 -6.99 6.55 10.48
N VAL A 164 -6.89 5.28 10.83
CA VAL A 164 -5.63 4.60 11.15
C VAL A 164 -5.34 3.54 10.09
N ILE A 165 -4.09 3.41 9.66
CA ILE A 165 -3.71 2.53 8.55
C ILE A 165 -2.54 1.63 8.93
N GLU A 166 -2.67 0.36 8.56
CA GLU A 166 -1.58 -0.64 8.58
C GLU A 166 -1.25 -1.07 7.15
N THR A 167 0.04 -1.24 6.87
CA THR A 167 0.52 -1.63 5.54
C THR A 167 1.33 -2.92 5.57
N ASN A 168 0.92 -3.92 4.78
CA ASN A 168 1.66 -5.17 4.67
C ASN A 168 1.88 -5.56 3.21
N PHE A 169 3.11 -5.35 2.76
CA PHE A 169 3.53 -5.69 1.40
C PHE A 169 4.32 -7.00 1.46
N TYR A 170 3.72 -8.07 0.92
CA TYR A 170 4.25 -9.41 1.07
C TYR A 170 5.21 -9.72 -0.07
N THR A 171 6.51 -9.50 0.16
CA THR A 171 7.56 -9.86 -0.83
C THR A 171 7.77 -11.37 -0.98
N THR A 172 7.36 -12.16 0.02
CA THR A 172 7.47 -13.62 0.06
C THR A 172 6.31 -14.24 0.84
N SER A 173 5.80 -15.38 0.40
CA SER A 173 4.83 -16.20 1.15
C SER A 173 5.47 -16.74 2.44
N GLY A 174 4.93 -16.43 3.62
CA GLY A 174 5.46 -16.92 4.90
C GLY A 174 4.51 -16.73 6.09
N SER A 175 4.88 -17.29 7.25
CA SER A 175 4.04 -17.41 8.46
C SER A 175 3.65 -16.09 9.12
N LYS A 176 4.33 -14.98 8.79
CA LYS A 176 4.01 -13.63 9.31
C LYS A 176 2.62 -13.16 8.89
N ILE A 177 2.08 -13.69 7.81
CA ILE A 177 0.79 -13.25 7.25
C ILE A 177 -0.38 -13.70 8.14
N GLY A 178 -0.38 -14.95 8.58
CA GLY A 178 -1.45 -15.49 9.42
C GLY A 178 -1.48 -14.94 10.86
N ILE A 179 -0.37 -14.37 11.34
CA ILE A 179 -0.29 -13.70 12.65
C ILE A 179 -1.06 -12.38 12.61
N ASN A 180 -0.91 -11.62 11.51
CA ASN A 180 -1.53 -10.30 11.38
C ASN A 180 -3.03 -10.36 11.08
N GLU A 181 -3.51 -11.39 10.36
CA GLU A 181 -4.94 -11.54 10.01
C GLU A 181 -5.87 -11.52 11.24
N LYS A 182 -5.52 -12.26 12.30
CA LYS A 182 -6.34 -12.32 13.53
C LYS A 182 -6.24 -11.04 14.36
N GLU A 183 -5.05 -10.47 14.49
CA GLU A 183 -4.82 -9.22 15.23
C GLU A 183 -5.60 -8.08 14.58
N TYR A 184 -5.52 -7.93 13.26
CA TYR A 184 -6.19 -6.87 12.54
C TYR A 184 -7.70 -7.04 12.48
N LEU A 185 -8.22 -8.28 12.41
CA LEU A 185 -9.66 -8.50 12.55
C LEU A 185 -10.18 -8.05 13.92
N ALA A 186 -9.51 -8.48 15.00
CA ALA A 186 -9.88 -8.07 16.36
C ALA A 186 -9.78 -6.55 16.55
N LEU A 187 -8.74 -5.93 15.98
CA LEU A 187 -8.55 -4.48 16.00
C LEU A 187 -9.63 -3.74 15.21
N HIS A 188 -9.99 -4.23 14.02
CA HIS A 188 -11.03 -3.66 13.18
C HIS A 188 -12.37 -3.68 13.90
N THR A 189 -12.78 -4.84 14.42
CA THR A 189 -14.00 -4.99 15.20
C THR A 189 -14.02 -4.04 16.40
N LYS A 190 -12.92 -3.98 17.17
CA LYS A 190 -12.82 -3.06 18.30
C LYS A 190 -13.00 -1.59 17.90
N ILE A 191 -12.36 -1.16 16.83
CA ILE A 191 -12.47 0.23 16.35
C ILE A 191 -13.90 0.53 15.88
N VAL A 192 -14.53 -0.39 15.16
CA VAL A 192 -15.93 -0.23 14.71
C VAL A 192 -16.90 -0.16 15.88
N GLU A 193 -16.71 -0.97 16.93
CA GLU A 193 -17.62 -1.05 18.08
C GLU A 193 -17.40 0.06 19.11
N GLU A 194 -16.15 0.39 19.42
CA GLU A 194 -15.78 1.26 20.55
C GLU A 194 -15.35 2.67 20.11
N GLU A 195 -14.84 2.84 18.89
CA GLU A 195 -14.19 4.07 18.44
C GLU A 195 -15.00 4.81 17.37
N LYS A 196 -16.19 5.31 17.73
CA LYS A 196 -17.05 6.09 16.81
C LYS A 196 -16.27 7.19 16.09
N GLY A 197 -16.45 7.27 14.77
CA GLY A 197 -15.78 8.27 13.93
C GLY A 197 -14.29 7.98 13.63
N LEU A 198 -13.76 6.84 14.07
CA LEU A 198 -12.44 6.34 13.69
C LEU A 198 -12.59 5.12 12.77
N ARG A 199 -11.83 5.09 11.69
CA ARG A 199 -11.83 4.00 10.71
C ARG A 199 -10.46 3.32 10.68
N PHE A 200 -10.44 2.00 10.55
CA PHE A 200 -9.21 1.25 10.34
C PHE A 200 -9.13 0.73 8.91
N ILE A 201 -8.11 1.12 8.16
CA ILE A 201 -7.87 0.64 6.80
C ILE A 201 -6.63 -0.24 6.76
N TRP A 202 -6.75 -1.42 6.15
CA TRP A 202 -5.65 -2.33 5.94
C TRP A 202 -5.23 -2.35 4.47
N VAL A 203 -4.03 -1.81 4.18
CA VAL A 203 -3.50 -1.72 2.81
C VAL A 203 -2.47 -2.81 2.55
N THR A 204 -2.67 -3.57 1.48
CA THR A 204 -1.77 -4.65 1.06
C THR A 204 -1.25 -4.45 -0.36
N ASP A 205 -0.24 -5.22 -0.75
CA ASP A 205 0.20 -5.27 -2.15
C ASP A 205 -0.63 -6.22 -3.03
N GLY A 206 -1.66 -6.87 -2.46
CA GLY A 206 -2.56 -7.78 -3.15
C GLY A 206 -1.97 -9.16 -3.51
N SER A 207 -0.65 -9.30 -3.52
CA SER A 207 0.05 -10.51 -3.97
C SER A 207 -0.36 -11.76 -3.18
N TYR A 208 -0.53 -11.63 -1.87
CA TYR A 208 -0.90 -12.75 -0.99
C TYR A 208 -2.30 -13.29 -1.31
N TRP A 209 -3.27 -12.42 -1.58
CA TRP A 209 -4.66 -12.80 -1.90
C TRP A 209 -4.77 -13.63 -3.18
N LEU A 210 -3.75 -13.59 -4.06
CA LEU A 210 -3.72 -14.40 -5.27
C LEU A 210 -3.36 -15.87 -5.01
N THR A 211 -2.77 -16.19 -3.85
CA THR A 211 -2.39 -17.55 -3.45
C THR A 211 -3.59 -18.38 -2.98
N LYS A 212 -3.49 -19.72 -3.01
CA LYS A 212 -4.58 -20.60 -2.56
C LYS A 212 -4.96 -20.35 -1.09
N THR A 213 -3.97 -20.14 -0.22
CA THR A 213 -4.19 -19.85 1.21
C THR A 213 -4.78 -18.46 1.39
N GLY A 214 -4.19 -17.44 0.75
CA GLY A 214 -4.67 -16.06 0.85
C GLY A 214 -6.09 -15.89 0.35
N ARG A 215 -6.52 -16.56 -0.73
CA ARG A 215 -7.93 -16.52 -1.18
C ARG A 215 -8.90 -17.01 -0.10
N LYS A 216 -8.54 -18.07 0.62
CA LYS A 216 -9.37 -18.60 1.72
C LYS A 216 -9.43 -17.63 2.89
N SER A 217 -8.30 -17.00 3.24
CA SER A 217 -8.26 -15.98 4.29
C SER A 217 -9.06 -14.74 3.90
N PHE A 218 -8.87 -14.24 2.67
CA PHE A 218 -9.61 -13.10 2.14
C PHE A 218 -11.12 -13.33 2.19
N ALA A 219 -11.60 -14.49 1.73
CA ALA A 219 -13.02 -14.82 1.77
C ALA A 219 -13.63 -14.83 3.19
N LYS A 220 -12.81 -15.05 4.22
CA LYS A 220 -13.23 -14.98 5.63
C LYS A 220 -13.22 -13.56 6.19
N LEU A 221 -12.26 -12.75 5.76
CA LEU A 221 -12.03 -11.39 6.28
C LEU A 221 -12.89 -10.35 5.57
N ALA A 222 -13.13 -10.52 4.26
CA ALA A 222 -13.82 -9.56 3.42
C ALA A 222 -15.22 -9.16 3.94
N PRO A 223 -16.05 -10.07 4.50
CA PRO A 223 -17.33 -9.66 5.07
C PRO A 223 -17.22 -8.73 6.28
N SER A 224 -16.14 -8.84 7.07
CA SER A 224 -15.93 -7.99 8.24
C SER A 224 -15.29 -6.65 7.87
N PHE A 225 -14.36 -6.66 6.93
CA PHE A 225 -13.64 -5.45 6.52
C PHE A 225 -14.37 -4.63 5.47
N GLU A 226 -15.25 -5.23 4.66
CA GLU A 226 -15.92 -4.57 3.54
C GLU A 226 -14.92 -3.78 2.67
N ASP A 227 -15.05 -2.44 2.61
CA ASP A 227 -14.19 -1.53 1.85
C ASP A 227 -12.85 -1.20 2.55
N ASP A 228 -12.61 -1.69 3.76
CA ASP A 228 -11.44 -1.34 4.58
C ASP A 228 -10.22 -2.23 4.29
N LEU A 229 -10.42 -3.38 3.63
CA LEU A 229 -9.34 -4.26 3.20
C LEU A 229 -9.04 -4.03 1.72
N MET A 230 -7.94 -3.33 1.44
CA MET A 230 -7.66 -2.83 0.10
C MET A 230 -6.25 -3.12 -0.38
N ASN A 231 -6.07 -3.12 -1.70
CA ASN A 231 -4.74 -3.02 -2.28
C ASN A 231 -4.38 -1.54 -2.56
N ILE A 232 -3.11 -1.25 -2.78
CA ILE A 232 -2.64 0.13 -3.01
C ILE A 232 -3.35 0.86 -4.16
N GLY A 233 -3.78 0.15 -5.21
CA GLY A 233 -4.50 0.74 -6.33
C GLY A 233 -5.93 1.14 -5.94
N MET A 234 -6.62 0.31 -5.15
CA MET A 234 -7.93 0.65 -4.59
C MET A 234 -7.83 1.83 -3.63
N PHE A 235 -6.83 1.82 -2.73
CA PHE A 235 -6.57 2.94 -1.82
C PHE A 235 -6.41 4.26 -2.58
N ALA A 236 -5.63 4.26 -3.66
CA ALA A 236 -5.43 5.46 -4.49
C ALA A 236 -6.71 5.92 -5.22
N ALA A 237 -7.54 4.98 -5.66
CA ALA A 237 -8.81 5.30 -6.34
C ALA A 237 -9.87 5.83 -5.37
N ASP A 238 -9.87 5.35 -4.13
CA ASP A 238 -10.90 5.66 -3.12
C ASP A 238 -10.57 6.89 -2.28
N MET A 239 -9.50 7.63 -2.57
CA MET A 239 -9.06 8.77 -1.76
C MET A 239 -10.14 9.83 -1.56
N ASP A 240 -10.94 10.11 -2.59
CA ASP A 240 -12.06 11.07 -2.49
C ASP A 240 -13.17 10.55 -1.58
N ALA A 241 -13.50 9.25 -1.66
CA ALA A 241 -14.47 8.61 -0.77
C ALA A 241 -13.97 8.56 0.67
N ILE A 242 -12.67 8.31 0.88
CA ILE A 242 -12.03 8.35 2.20
C ILE A 242 -12.16 9.75 2.80
N LYS A 243 -11.83 10.81 2.05
CA LYS A 243 -11.98 12.19 2.52
C LYS A 243 -13.43 12.53 2.86
N ALA A 244 -14.38 12.17 2.01
CA ALA A 244 -15.80 12.42 2.26
C ALA A 244 -16.27 11.75 3.56
N ARG A 245 -15.86 10.50 3.81
CA ARG A 245 -16.15 9.81 5.08
C ARG A 245 -15.48 10.48 6.27
N MET A 246 -14.23 10.97 6.13
CA MET A 246 -13.54 11.69 7.21
C MET A 246 -14.27 12.98 7.62
N MET A 247 -14.82 13.74 6.66
CA MET A 247 -15.60 14.96 6.94
C MET A 247 -16.92 14.65 7.66
N ASN A 248 -17.59 13.55 7.31
CA ASN A 248 -18.90 13.19 7.85
C ASN A 248 -18.84 12.38 9.15
N SER A 249 -17.64 12.05 9.62
CA SER A 249 -17.43 11.31 10.88
C SER A 249 -17.43 12.29 12.05
N SER A 250 -18.64 12.66 12.50
CA SER A 250 -18.88 13.42 13.74
C SER A 250 -19.06 12.50 14.94
#